data_AF-A0A524N7V3-F1
#
_entry.id   AF-A0A524N7V3-F1
#
_cell.length_a   1.000
_cell.length_b   1.000
_cell.length_c   1.000
_cell.angle_alpha   90.00
_cell.angle_beta   90.00
_cell.angle_gamma   90.00
#
_symmetry.space_group_name_H-M   'P 1'
#
loop_
_entity.id
_entity.type
_entity.pdbx_description
1 polymer ?
#
loop_
_entity_poly.entity_id
_entity_poly.type
_entity_poly.pdbx_seq_one_letter_code
_entity_poly.pdbx_strand_id
1 'polypeptide(L)' 'MTDNLAMISRIYRFADQPESERARTAMKRYLETHPPGRYGTVAYRLEELSLDAAERRHALCFYQQRFGIEDE' A
#
# COMPACT_ATOMS: atom_id res chain seq x y z
N MET A 1 5.82 -0.48 3.53
CA MET A 1 5.01 0.74 3.83
C MET A 1 5.50 1.35 5.13
N THR A 2 6.54 2.18 5.06
CA THR A 2 7.32 2.56 6.26
C THR A 2 6.82 3.85 6.92
N ASP A 3 6.09 4.72 6.20
CA ASP A 3 5.48 5.92 6.77
C ASP A 3 4.16 6.31 6.06
N ASN A 4 3.04 5.86 6.65
CA ASN A 4 1.71 6.12 6.10
C ASN A 4 1.27 7.58 6.27
N LEU A 5 1.69 8.26 7.35
CA LEU A 5 1.32 9.66 7.58
C LEU A 5 2.02 10.59 6.58
N ALA A 6 3.31 10.37 6.33
CA ALA A 6 4.02 11.14 5.31
C ALA A 6 3.40 10.97 3.91
N MET A 7 2.94 9.75 3.58
CA MET A 7 2.25 9.50 2.31
C MET A 7 0.93 10.27 2.23
N ILE A 8 0.12 10.27 3.30
CA ILE A 8 -1.14 11.01 3.36
C ILE A 8 -0.89 12.51 3.16
N SER A 9 0.07 13.11 3.87
CA SER A 9 0.40 14.53 3.69
C SER A 9 0.85 14.87 2.26
N ARG A 10 1.55 13.95 1.58
CA ARG A 10 1.91 14.10 0.16
C ARG A 10 0.67 14.10 -0.74
N ILE A 11 -0.33 13.28 -0.44
CA ILE A 11 -1.60 13.24 -1.19
C ILE A 11 -2.39 14.54 -1.02
N TYR A 12 -2.50 15.07 0.21
CA TYR A 12 -3.17 16.36 0.45
C TYR A 12 -2.54 17.48 -0.38
N ARG A 13 -1.21 17.56 -0.40
CA ARG A 13 -0.47 18.53 -1.22
C ARG A 13 -0.72 18.33 -2.72
N PHE A 14 -0.71 17.08 -3.19
CA PHE A 14 -0.98 16.76 -4.59
C PHE A 14 -2.41 17.16 -5.00
N ALA A 15 -3.37 16.98 -4.11
CA ALA A 15 -4.78 17.31 -4.34
C ALA A 15 -5.13 18.79 -4.12
N ASP A 16 -4.14 19.62 -3.73
CA ASP A 16 -4.33 21.01 -3.31
C ASP A 16 -5.44 21.17 -2.25
N GLN A 17 -5.46 20.24 -1.29
CA GLN A 17 -6.41 20.23 -0.18
C GLN A 17 -5.71 20.60 1.12
N PRO A 18 -6.36 21.38 2.00
CA PRO A 18 -5.80 21.70 3.31
C PRO A 18 -5.83 20.48 4.23
N GLU A 19 -4.67 20.08 4.74
CA GLU A 19 -4.55 19.07 5.79
C GLU A 19 -4.81 19.74 7.15
N SER A 20 -6.03 19.62 7.67
CA SER A 20 -6.35 20.15 9.01
C SER A 20 -5.73 19.30 10.13
N GLU A 21 -5.37 19.94 11.25
CA GLU A 21 -4.87 19.25 12.45
C GLU A 21 -5.86 18.20 13.00
N ARG A 22 -7.17 18.47 12.85
CA ARG A 22 -8.22 17.51 13.21
C ARG A 22 -8.13 16.24 12.36
N ALA A 23 -7.96 16.38 11.04
CA ALA A 23 -7.82 15.25 10.12
C ALA A 23 -6.55 14.44 10.43
N ARG A 24 -5.42 15.13 10.60
CA ARG A 24 -4.13 14.51 10.95
C ARG A 24 -4.20 13.71 12.25
N THR A 25 -4.83 14.28 13.29
CA THR A 25 -5.01 13.61 14.58
C THR A 25 -5.90 12.38 14.46
N ALA A 26 -7.01 12.47 13.70
CA ALA A 26 -7.89 11.33 13.47
C ALA A 26 -7.21 10.19 12.71
N MET A 27 -6.39 10.51 11.70
CA MET A 27 -5.63 9.54 10.92
C MET A 27 -4.56 8.84 11.76
N LYS A 28 -3.81 9.60 12.57
CA LYS A 28 -2.84 9.03 13.52
C LYS A 28 -3.50 8.03 14.46
N ARG A 29 -4.62 8.41 15.09
CA ARG A 29 -5.39 7.54 15.99
C ARG A 29 -5.89 6.28 15.27
N TYR A 30 -6.32 6.41 14.01
CA TYR A 30 -6.78 5.26 13.24
C TYR A 30 -5.64 4.25 13.03
N LEU A 31 -4.47 4.72 12.57
CA LEU A 31 -3.31 3.87 12.35
C LEU A 31 -2.83 3.16 13.62
N GLU A 32 -2.88 3.83 14.78
CA GLU A 32 -2.54 3.24 16.08
C GLU A 32 -3.52 2.14 16.53
N THR A 33 -4.80 2.27 16.16
CA THR A 33 -5.87 1.35 16.59
C THR A 33 -6.20 0.25 15.57
N HIS A 34 -5.69 0.38 14.34
CA HIS A 34 -5.93 -0.53 13.21
C HIS A 34 -4.61 -0.94 12.54
N PRO A 35 -3.71 -1.64 13.27
CA PRO A 35 -2.49 -2.15 12.66
C PRO A 35 -2.81 -3.14 11.53
N PRO A 36 -2.02 -3.16 10.45
CA PRO A 36 -2.17 -4.16 9.38
C PRO A 36 -2.12 -5.58 9.96
N GLY A 37 -2.98 -6.46 9.46
CA GLY A 37 -3.01 -7.85 9.91
C GLY A 37 -3.57 -8.05 11.33
N ARG A 38 -4.30 -7.09 11.90
CA ARG A 38 -4.95 -7.20 13.24
C ARG A 38 -5.71 -8.51 13.46
N TYR A 39 -6.31 -9.06 12.41
CA TYR A 39 -7.08 -10.31 12.45
C TYR A 39 -6.45 -11.42 11.60
N GLY A 40 -5.15 -11.34 11.36
CA GLY A 40 -4.43 -12.18 10.42
C GLY A 40 -4.42 -11.61 8.99
N THR A 41 -3.71 -12.31 8.11
CA THR A 41 -3.63 -12.01 6.69
C THR A 41 -4.02 -13.25 5.89
N VAL A 42 -4.48 -13.05 4.66
CA VAL A 42 -4.75 -14.14 3.72
C VAL A 42 -3.49 -14.40 2.92
N ALA A 43 -2.92 -15.59 3.06
CA ALA A 43 -1.82 -16.05 2.22
C ALA A 43 -2.41 -16.65 0.94
N TYR A 44 -2.29 -15.95 -0.17
CA TYR A 44 -2.69 -16.48 -1.48
C TYR A 44 -1.65 -17.47 -1.98
N ARG A 45 -2.13 -18.62 -2.49
CA ARG A 45 -1.32 -19.59 -3.21
C ARG A 45 -1.76 -19.56 -4.65
N LEU A 46 -0.93 -18.98 -5.52
CA LEU A 46 -1.29 -18.75 -6.92
C LEU A 46 -1.55 -20.07 -7.66
N GLU A 47 -0.90 -21.14 -7.23
CA GLU A 47 -1.02 -22.48 -7.80
C GLU A 47 -2.44 -23.04 -7.61
N GLU A 48 -3.13 -22.68 -6.52
CA GLU A 48 -4.53 -23.07 -6.27
C GLU A 48 -5.49 -22.40 -7.26
N LEU A 49 -5.05 -21.29 -7.89
CA LEU A 49 -5.77 -20.58 -8.94
C LEU A 49 -5.28 -20.97 -10.35
N SER A 50 -4.44 -22.00 -10.45
CA SER A 50 -3.77 -22.39 -11.71
C SER A 50 -2.94 -21.26 -12.33
N LEU A 51 -2.35 -20.40 -11.49
CA LEU A 51 -1.47 -19.31 -11.88
C LEU A 51 -0.01 -19.63 -11.51
N ASP A 52 0.91 -19.30 -12.42
CA ASP A 52 2.36 -19.39 -12.20
C ASP A 52 2.89 -18.02 -11.75
N ALA A 53 3.46 -17.97 -10.54
CA ALA A 53 4.03 -16.76 -9.96
C ALA A 53 5.17 -16.16 -10.80
N ALA A 54 6.06 -16.99 -11.34
CA ALA A 54 7.22 -16.54 -12.10
C ALA A 54 6.80 -15.94 -13.44
N GLU A 55 5.84 -16.58 -14.09
CA GLU A 55 5.29 -16.08 -15.34
C GLU A 55 4.50 -14.77 -15.11
N ARG A 56 3.68 -14.65 -14.05
CA ARG A 56 2.99 -13.40 -13.72
C ARG A 56 3.96 -12.26 -13.41
N ARG A 57 5.04 -12.55 -12.68
CA ARG A 57 6.11 -11.60 -12.38
C ARG A 57 6.78 -11.08 -13.65
N HIS A 58 7.14 -11.98 -14.58
CA HIS A 58 7.68 -11.59 -15.88
C HIS A 58 6.68 -10.74 -16.68
N ALA A 59 5.41 -11.16 -16.76
CA ALA A 59 4.37 -10.46 -17.51
C ALA A 59 4.10 -9.04 -16.98
N LEU A 60 4.27 -8.80 -15.67
CA LEU A 60 4.03 -7.50 -15.02
C LEU A 60 5.29 -6.65 -14.83
N CYS A 61 6.46 -7.13 -15.27
CA CYS A 61 7.74 -6.43 -15.09
C CYS A 61 7.71 -5.01 -15.68
N PHE A 62 7.04 -4.80 -16.82
CA PHE A 62 6.89 -3.46 -17.42
C PHE A 62 6.24 -2.44 -16.46
N TYR A 63 5.29 -2.89 -15.64
CA TYR A 63 4.57 -2.03 -14.71
C TYR A 63 5.45 -1.66 -13.52
N GLN A 64 6.18 -2.65 -13.00
CA GLN A 64 7.17 -2.42 -11.94
C GLN A 64 8.23 -1.41 -12.38
N GLN A 65 8.78 -1.59 -13.59
CA GLN A 65 9.78 -0.67 -14.16
C GLN A 65 9.22 0.75 -14.34
N ARG A 66 7.98 0.87 -14.84
CA ARG A 66 7.33 2.17 -15.05
C ARG A 66 7.18 2.97 -13.74
N PHE A 67 6.87 2.29 -12.65
CA PHE A 67 6.56 2.92 -11.36
C PHE A 67 7.68 2.79 -10.33
N GLY A 68 8.81 2.16 -10.67
CA GLY A 68 9.93 1.93 -9.77
C GLY A 68 9.56 1.05 -8.57
N ILE A 69 8.72 0.05 -8.79
CA ILE A 69 8.32 -0.92 -7.76
C ILE A 69 9.37 -2.03 -7.73
N GLU A 70 9.92 -2.31 -6.54
CA GLU A 70 10.84 -3.42 -6.34
C GLU A 70 10.12 -4.76 -6.42
N ASP A 71 10.86 -5.78 -6.83
CA ASP A 71 10.34 -7.13 -6.89
C ASP A 71 10.36 -7.77 -5.49
N GLU A 72 9.22 -8.26 -5.02
CA GLU A 72 9.04 -8.92 -3.70
C GLU A 72 9.69 -10.31 -3.55
#